data_AF-A0A1A8N4X3-F1
#
_entry.id   AF-A0A1A8N4X3-F1
#
_cell.length_a   1.000
_cell.length_b   1.000
_cell.length_c   1.000
_cell.angle_alpha   90.00
_cell.angle_beta   90.00
_cell.angle_gamma   90.00
#
_symmetry.space_group_name_H-M   'P 1'
#
loop_
_entity.id
_entity.type
_entity.pdbx_description
1 polymer ?
#
loop_
_entity_poly.entity_id
_entity_poly.type
_entity_poly.pdbx_seq_one_letter_code
_entity_poly.pdbx_strand_id
1 'polypeptide(L)'
;GSAASWSEPEQVDQIFQALRKGLKDYLAIHQAEMDFLSSQQRETKRNSRLGFLYDLEKEIRAVERYIRRLEFQISQVEELYETYCIQWRLCRGVVNMKRAFSLSPSSRASRESLVELSRNHRHSLQDMSAMEGELEILLGELHIKMKGLIGFARLCPGDQYEVVVRLGRQRWRIRGRIESDDSQSWDEEEMVFLPHIQHNFDI
;
A
#
# COMPACT_ATOMS: atom_id res chain seq x y z
N GLY A 1 17.42 -20.92 12.47
CA GLY A 1 17.31 -20.43 11.09
C GLY A 1 15.86 -20.42 10.71
N SER A 2 15.25 -19.24 10.64
CA SER A 2 13.85 -19.09 10.24
C SER A 2 13.74 -19.44 8.77
N ALA A 3 13.00 -20.50 8.43
CA ALA A 3 12.51 -20.66 7.07
C ALA A 3 11.74 -19.39 6.74
N ALA A 4 12.18 -18.64 5.72
CA ALA A 4 11.39 -17.54 5.18
C ALA A 4 10.06 -18.15 4.74
N SER A 5 9.00 -17.83 5.49
CA SER A 5 7.62 -18.16 5.15
C SER A 5 7.35 -17.45 3.83
N TRP A 6 7.20 -18.22 2.76
CA TRP A 6 6.79 -17.72 1.45
C TRP A 6 5.46 -16.99 1.62
N SER A 7 5.41 -15.70 1.29
CA SER A 7 4.13 -14.99 1.12
C SER A 7 3.33 -15.75 0.07
N GLU A 8 2.09 -16.10 0.37
CA GLU A 8 1.26 -16.79 -0.61
C GLU A 8 1.04 -15.83 -1.80
N PRO A 9 1.26 -16.23 -3.06
CA PRO A 9 1.12 -15.35 -4.22
C PRO A 9 -0.23 -14.63 -4.28
N GLU A 10 -1.25 -15.26 -3.70
CA GLU A 10 -2.60 -14.72 -3.54
C GLU A 10 -2.64 -13.46 -2.66
N GLN A 11 -1.82 -13.39 -1.61
CA GLN A 11 -1.72 -12.22 -0.74
C GLN A 11 -1.10 -11.03 -1.48
N VAL A 12 -0.04 -11.25 -2.25
CA VAL A 12 0.57 -10.21 -3.08
C VAL A 12 -0.41 -9.71 -4.15
N ASP A 13 -1.16 -10.62 -4.78
CA ASP A 13 -2.21 -10.24 -5.72
C ASP A 13 -3.29 -9.38 -5.07
N GLN A 14 -3.84 -9.80 -3.92
CA GLN A 14 -4.87 -9.03 -3.20
C GLN A 14 -4.40 -7.62 -2.86
N ILE A 15 -3.17 -7.49 -2.34
CA ILE A 15 -2.57 -6.19 -2.00
C ILE A 15 -2.38 -5.33 -3.25
N PHE A 16 -1.85 -5.91 -4.32
CA PHE A 16 -1.73 -5.21 -5.60
C PHE A 16 -3.08 -4.72 -6.12
N GLN A 17 -4.11 -5.58 -6.12
CA GLN A 17 -5.45 -5.20 -6.57
C GLN A 17 -6.01 -4.05 -5.75
N ALA A 18 -5.86 -4.11 -4.42
CA ALA A 18 -6.32 -3.07 -3.50
C ALA A 18 -5.58 -1.74 -3.74
N LEU A 19 -4.25 -1.77 -3.84
CA LEU A 19 -3.43 -0.59 -4.09
C LEU A 19 -3.77 0.04 -5.44
N ARG A 20 -3.81 -0.76 -6.51
CA ARG A 20 -4.15 -0.31 -7.86
C ARG A 20 -5.54 0.31 -7.91
N LYS A 21 -6.52 -0.32 -7.25
CA LYS A 21 -7.88 0.22 -7.17
C LYS A 21 -7.89 1.56 -6.43
N GLY A 22 -7.28 1.64 -5.24
CA GLY A 22 -7.23 2.87 -4.46
C GLY A 22 -6.57 4.03 -5.20
N LEU A 23 -5.46 3.76 -5.90
CA LEU A 23 -4.80 4.77 -6.73
C LEU A 23 -5.69 5.24 -7.91
N LYS A 24 -6.42 4.32 -8.55
CA LYS A 24 -7.37 4.66 -9.64
C LYS A 24 -8.57 5.45 -9.14
N ASP A 25 -9.15 5.06 -8.01
CA ASP A 25 -10.26 5.79 -7.38
C ASP A 25 -9.82 7.20 -7.00
N TYR A 26 -8.61 7.34 -6.46
CA TYR A 26 -8.05 8.63 -6.09
C TYR A 26 -7.70 9.50 -7.32
N LEU A 27 -7.16 8.90 -8.38
CA LEU A 27 -6.96 9.57 -9.67
C LEU A 27 -8.29 10.10 -10.22
N ALA A 28 -9.37 9.31 -10.17
CA ALA A 28 -10.69 9.71 -10.66
C ALA A 28 -11.26 10.92 -9.89
N ILE A 29 -11.04 10.99 -8.58
CA ILE A 29 -11.43 12.17 -7.76
C ILE A 29 -10.72 13.42 -8.27
N HIS A 30 -9.40 13.35 -8.47
CA HIS A 30 -8.60 14.48 -8.96
C HIS A 30 -8.92 14.87 -10.41
N GLN A 31 -9.28 13.90 -11.26
CA GLN A 31 -9.77 14.18 -12.62
C GLN A 31 -11.12 14.93 -12.59
N ALA A 32 -12.03 14.54 -11.71
CA ALA A 32 -13.31 15.24 -11.54
C ALA A 32 -13.11 16.67 -11.00
N GLU A 33 -12.17 16.87 -10.08
CA GLU A 33 -11.78 18.21 -9.61
C GLU A 33 -11.20 19.06 -10.75
N MET A 34 -10.32 18.48 -11.57
CA MET A 34 -9.76 19.14 -12.75
C MET A 34 -10.85 19.58 -13.74
N ASP A 35 -11.84 18.73 -13.99
CA ASP A 35 -12.98 19.04 -14.87
C ASP A 35 -13.82 20.20 -14.31
N PHE A 36 -14.04 20.21 -13.00
CA PHE A 36 -14.72 21.29 -12.30
C PHE A 36 -13.94 22.61 -12.35
N LEU A 37 -12.65 22.62 -12.05
CA LEU A 37 -11.82 23.83 -12.13
C LEU A 37 -11.72 24.33 -13.58
N SER A 38 -11.65 23.43 -14.55
CA SER A 38 -11.63 23.77 -15.97
C SER A 38 -12.96 24.36 -16.45
N SER A 39 -14.11 23.90 -15.94
CA SER A 39 -15.42 24.50 -16.24
C SER A 39 -15.54 25.90 -15.64
N GLN A 40 -15.16 26.05 -14.36
CA GLN A 40 -15.04 27.34 -13.68
C GLN A 40 -14.17 28.32 -14.49
N GLN A 41 -13.02 27.86 -15.01
CA GLN A 41 -12.13 28.71 -15.80
C GLN A 41 -12.78 29.20 -17.10
N ARG A 42 -13.62 28.39 -17.74
CA ARG A 42 -14.35 28.77 -18.96
C ARG A 42 -15.44 29.82 -18.66
N GLU A 43 -16.16 29.65 -17.55
CA GLU A 43 -17.27 30.53 -17.16
C GLU A 43 -16.79 31.87 -16.60
N THR A 44 -15.71 31.86 -15.82
CA THR A 44 -15.25 33.02 -15.04
C THR A 44 -14.47 34.06 -15.87
N LYS A 45 -14.06 33.70 -17.09
CA LYS A 45 -13.35 34.58 -18.03
C LYS A 45 -14.14 35.83 -18.47
N ARG A 46 -15.46 35.89 -18.21
CA ARG A 46 -16.30 37.00 -18.66
C ARG A 46 -16.35 38.21 -17.72
N ASN A 47 -16.16 38.08 -16.40
CA ASN A 47 -16.43 39.17 -15.44
C ASN A 47 -15.51 39.23 -14.19
N SER A 48 -14.43 38.45 -14.10
CA SER A 48 -13.62 38.36 -12.87
C SER A 48 -12.32 39.16 -12.88
N ARG A 49 -11.85 39.52 -11.68
CA ARG A 49 -10.58 40.23 -11.46
C ARG A 49 -9.38 39.36 -11.84
N LEU A 50 -8.34 39.98 -12.39
CA LEU A 50 -7.12 39.28 -12.87
C LEU A 50 -6.47 38.38 -11.82
N GLY A 51 -6.42 38.81 -10.55
CA GLY A 51 -5.85 38.01 -9.46
C GLY A 51 -6.58 36.68 -9.23
N PHE A 52 -7.90 36.68 -9.31
CA PHE A 52 -8.71 35.45 -9.18
C PHE A 52 -8.40 34.47 -10.32
N LEU A 53 -8.24 34.96 -11.56
CA LEU A 53 -7.92 34.10 -12.70
C LEU A 53 -6.52 33.48 -12.57
N TYR A 54 -5.56 34.21 -12.01
CA TYR A 54 -4.22 33.71 -11.74
C TYR A 54 -4.21 32.61 -10.68
N ASP A 55 -4.93 32.80 -9.58
CA ASP A 55 -5.03 31.80 -8.51
C ASP A 55 -5.71 30.52 -9.02
N LEU A 56 -6.78 30.65 -9.80
CA LEU A 56 -7.47 29.52 -10.44
C LEU A 56 -6.56 28.77 -11.42
N GLU A 57 -5.78 29.49 -12.25
CA GLU A 57 -4.82 28.84 -13.16
C GLU A 57 -3.72 28.10 -12.40
N LYS A 58 -3.25 28.67 -11.28
CA LYS A 58 -2.25 28.04 -10.42
C LYS A 58 -2.79 26.75 -9.80
N GLU A 59 -4.04 26.76 -9.36
CA GLU A 59 -4.74 25.59 -8.80
C GLU A 59 -4.90 24.48 -9.85
N ILE A 60 -5.38 24.83 -11.05
CA ILE A 60 -5.48 23.91 -12.20
C ILE A 60 -4.13 23.24 -12.48
N ARG A 61 -3.05 24.03 -12.61
CA ARG A 61 -1.70 23.48 -12.84
C ARG A 61 -1.17 22.65 -11.68
N ALA A 62 -1.65 22.86 -10.46
CA ALA A 62 -1.29 22.03 -9.32
C ALA A 62 -1.96 20.66 -9.40
N VAL A 63 -3.27 20.62 -9.69
CA VAL A 63 -4.06 19.40 -9.87
C VAL A 63 -3.56 18.60 -11.08
N GLU A 64 -3.31 19.25 -12.23
CA GLU A 64 -2.73 18.58 -13.42
C GLU A 64 -1.42 17.86 -13.11
N ARG A 65 -0.51 18.53 -12.38
CA ARG A 65 0.76 17.93 -11.98
C ARG A 65 0.55 16.79 -11.00
N TYR A 66 -0.48 16.85 -10.16
CA TYR A 66 -0.82 15.79 -9.22
C TYR A 66 -1.36 14.54 -9.93
N ILE A 67 -2.30 14.72 -10.86
CA ILE A 67 -2.82 13.67 -11.75
C ILE A 67 -1.68 12.92 -12.42
N ARG A 68 -0.73 13.64 -13.05
CA ARG A 68 0.42 13.01 -13.73
C ARG A 68 1.31 12.20 -12.77
N ARG A 69 1.45 12.62 -11.51
CA ARG A 69 2.19 11.86 -10.50
C ARG A 69 1.45 10.58 -10.13
N LEU A 70 0.13 10.64 -9.96
CA LEU A 70 -0.69 9.46 -9.68
C LEU A 70 -0.66 8.46 -10.84
N GLU A 71 -0.78 8.93 -12.07
CA GLU A 71 -0.67 8.10 -13.28
C GLU A 71 0.69 7.38 -13.32
N PHE A 72 1.77 8.10 -13.04
CA PHE A 72 3.11 7.50 -12.97
C PHE A 72 3.22 6.45 -11.85
N GLN A 73 2.70 6.74 -10.65
CA GLN A 73 2.68 5.77 -9.54
C GLN A 73 1.88 4.52 -9.89
N ILE A 74 0.73 4.65 -10.55
CA ILE A 74 -0.07 3.51 -11.03
C ILE A 74 0.76 2.66 -12.00
N SER A 75 1.45 3.28 -12.96
CA SER A 75 2.32 2.55 -13.89
C SER A 75 3.45 1.82 -13.19
N GLN A 76 4.10 2.43 -12.18
CA GLN A 76 5.14 1.76 -11.40
C GLN A 76 4.60 0.51 -10.67
N VAL A 77 3.42 0.61 -10.06
CA VAL A 77 2.77 -0.50 -9.37
C VAL A 77 2.40 -1.62 -10.36
N GLU A 78 1.85 -1.27 -11.53
CA GLU A 78 1.50 -2.23 -12.58
C GLU A 78 2.74 -2.94 -13.16
N GLU A 79 3.81 -2.22 -13.46
CA GLU A 79 5.07 -2.79 -13.98
C GLU A 79 5.75 -3.74 -12.97
N LEU A 80 5.80 -3.34 -11.70
CA LEU A 80 6.37 -4.17 -10.65
C LEU A 80 5.59 -5.49 -10.51
N TYR A 81 4.26 -5.42 -10.53
CA TYR A 81 3.42 -6.60 -10.42
C TYR A 81 3.50 -7.54 -11.64
N GLU A 82 3.60 -6.98 -12.85
CA GLU A 82 3.85 -7.78 -14.06
C GLU A 82 5.18 -8.54 -13.96
N THR A 83 6.23 -7.85 -13.50
CA THR A 83 7.56 -8.45 -13.28
C THR A 83 7.50 -9.55 -12.22
N TYR A 84 6.83 -9.29 -11.10
CA TYR A 84 6.60 -10.28 -10.04
C TYR A 84 5.87 -11.53 -10.57
N CYS A 85 4.81 -11.36 -11.37
CA CYS A 85 4.08 -12.46 -11.98
C CYS A 85 4.95 -13.34 -12.89
N ILE A 86 5.86 -12.72 -13.65
CA ILE A 86 6.80 -13.46 -14.51
C ILE A 86 7.78 -14.26 -13.64
N GLN A 87 8.40 -13.63 -12.64
CA GLN A 87 9.34 -14.31 -11.74
C GLN A 87 8.67 -15.45 -10.97
N TRP A 88 7.44 -15.26 -10.53
CA TRP A 88 6.66 -16.30 -9.89
C TRP A 88 6.46 -17.53 -10.80
N ARG A 89 6.07 -17.31 -12.06
CA ARG A 89 5.89 -18.41 -13.04
C ARG A 89 7.20 -19.16 -13.28
N LEU A 90 8.32 -18.43 -13.40
CA LEU A 90 9.65 -19.03 -13.57
C LEU A 90 10.05 -19.87 -12.35
N CYS A 91 9.87 -19.34 -11.15
CA CYS A 91 10.16 -20.03 -9.90
C CYS A 91 9.34 -21.34 -9.78
N ARG A 92 8.05 -21.28 -10.12
CA ARG A 92 7.18 -22.46 -10.16
C ARG A 92 7.65 -23.50 -11.20
N GLY A 93 8.15 -23.04 -12.34
CA GLY A 93 8.80 -23.88 -13.35
C GLY A 93 10.02 -24.64 -12.79
N VAL A 94 10.89 -23.95 -12.06
CA VAL A 94 12.06 -24.55 -11.41
C VAL A 94 11.65 -25.62 -10.38
N VAL A 95 10.62 -25.35 -9.56
CA VAL A 95 10.08 -26.33 -8.59
C VAL A 95 9.56 -27.58 -9.30
N ASN A 96 8.81 -27.39 -10.39
CA ASN A 96 8.28 -28.50 -11.19
C ASN A 96 9.41 -29.34 -11.82
N MET A 97 10.45 -28.70 -12.36
CA MET A 97 11.63 -29.39 -12.90
C MET A 97 12.36 -30.18 -11.82
N LYS A 98 12.61 -29.60 -10.64
CA LYS A 98 13.22 -30.32 -9.51
C LYS A 98 12.44 -31.57 -9.13
N ARG A 99 11.11 -31.46 -9.07
CA ARG A 99 10.22 -32.59 -8.78
C ARG A 99 10.36 -33.68 -9.86
N ALA A 100 10.32 -33.30 -11.13
CA ALA A 100 10.49 -34.24 -12.25
C ALA A 100 11.85 -34.96 -12.22
N PHE A 101 12.95 -34.23 -11.99
CA PHE A 101 14.29 -34.83 -11.87
C PHE A 101 14.41 -35.76 -10.65
N SER A 102 13.74 -35.44 -9.55
CA SER A 102 13.75 -36.28 -8.34
C SER A 102 12.98 -37.59 -8.51
N LEU A 103 11.97 -37.61 -9.38
CA LEU A 103 11.20 -38.81 -9.73
C LEU A 103 11.84 -39.63 -10.85
N SER A 104 12.86 -39.09 -11.53
CA SER A 104 13.54 -39.75 -12.65
C SER A 104 14.73 -40.59 -12.17
N PRO A 105 15.15 -41.63 -12.91
CA PRO A 105 16.34 -42.40 -12.57
C PRO A 105 17.58 -41.52 -12.43
N SER A 106 18.34 -41.69 -11.34
CA SER A 106 19.47 -40.80 -11.05
C SER A 106 20.63 -41.05 -12.02
N SER A 107 20.94 -40.05 -12.84
CA SER A 107 22.14 -39.98 -13.68
C SER A 107 23.06 -38.84 -13.22
N ARG A 108 24.32 -38.85 -13.67
CA ARG A 108 25.25 -37.74 -13.39
C ARG A 108 24.68 -36.39 -13.86
N ALA A 109 24.16 -36.33 -15.09
CA ALA A 109 23.53 -35.13 -15.64
C ALA A 109 22.34 -34.66 -14.79
N SER A 110 21.46 -35.57 -14.34
CA SER A 110 20.32 -35.20 -13.48
C SER A 110 20.75 -34.61 -12.15
N ARG A 111 21.87 -35.08 -11.56
CA ARG A 111 22.40 -34.54 -10.31
C ARG A 111 22.98 -33.14 -10.51
N GLU A 112 23.71 -32.92 -11.61
CA GLU A 112 24.22 -31.60 -11.98
C GLU A 112 23.07 -30.60 -12.21
N SER A 113 22.02 -30.99 -12.93
CA SER A 113 20.81 -30.17 -13.13
C SER A 113 20.09 -29.86 -11.81
N LEU A 114 19.97 -30.81 -10.88
CA LEU A 114 19.34 -30.57 -9.58
C LEU A 114 20.09 -29.54 -8.72
N VAL A 115 21.43 -29.54 -8.79
CA VAL A 115 22.26 -28.53 -8.10
C VAL A 115 22.03 -27.15 -8.70
N GLU A 116 22.03 -27.04 -10.03
CA GLU A 116 21.78 -25.77 -10.73
C GLU A 116 20.37 -25.24 -10.45
N LEU A 117 19.34 -26.08 -10.58
CA LEU A 117 17.96 -25.72 -10.24
C LEU A 117 17.83 -25.29 -8.77
N SER A 118 18.62 -25.87 -7.87
CA SER A 118 18.64 -25.48 -6.45
C SER A 118 19.19 -24.07 -6.23
N ARG A 119 20.26 -23.72 -6.93
CA ARG A 119 20.81 -22.37 -6.94
C ARG A 119 19.83 -21.37 -7.57
N ASN A 120 19.28 -21.70 -8.74
CA ASN A 120 18.35 -20.82 -9.47
C ASN A 120 17.09 -20.57 -8.67
N HIS A 121 16.50 -21.61 -8.07
CA HIS A 121 15.36 -21.46 -7.17
C HIS A 121 15.66 -20.42 -6.09
N ARG A 122 16.76 -20.60 -5.34
CA ARG A 122 17.16 -19.69 -4.26
C ARG A 122 17.31 -18.23 -4.74
N HIS A 123 17.83 -18.00 -5.94
CA HIS A 123 17.96 -16.65 -6.49
C HIS A 123 16.58 -16.07 -6.85
N SER A 124 15.72 -16.83 -7.54
CA SER A 124 14.35 -16.41 -7.81
C SER A 124 13.59 -16.08 -6.53
N LEU A 125 13.83 -16.82 -5.45
CA LEU A 125 13.24 -16.53 -4.16
C LEU A 125 13.69 -15.18 -3.58
N GLN A 126 14.96 -14.82 -3.76
CA GLN A 126 15.51 -13.53 -3.30
C GLN A 126 14.97 -12.38 -4.16
N ASP A 127 14.89 -12.56 -5.47
CA ASP A 127 14.34 -11.56 -6.39
C ASP A 127 12.87 -11.26 -6.07
N MET A 128 12.08 -12.29 -5.82
CA MET A 128 10.68 -12.17 -5.41
C MET A 128 10.54 -11.41 -4.07
N SER A 129 11.38 -11.74 -3.08
CA SER A 129 11.37 -11.04 -1.80
C SER A 129 11.79 -9.57 -1.91
N ALA A 130 12.68 -9.23 -2.86
CA ALA A 130 13.04 -7.85 -3.14
C ALA A 130 11.86 -7.07 -3.76
N MET A 131 11.16 -7.68 -4.72
CA MET A 131 9.96 -7.10 -5.33
C MET A 131 8.84 -6.89 -4.31
N GLU A 132 8.64 -7.83 -3.37
CA GLU A 132 7.73 -7.64 -2.24
C GLU A 132 8.12 -6.41 -1.41
N GLY A 133 9.40 -6.22 -1.11
CA GLY A 133 9.88 -5.02 -0.41
C GLY A 133 9.66 -3.72 -1.20
N GLU A 134 9.83 -3.74 -2.52
CA GLU A 134 9.51 -2.59 -3.37
C GLU A 134 8.01 -2.27 -3.37
N LEU A 135 7.15 -3.30 -3.37
CA LEU A 135 5.71 -3.11 -3.26
C LEU A 135 5.32 -2.55 -1.90
N GLU A 136 5.97 -2.97 -0.80
CA GLU A 136 5.77 -2.36 0.53
C GLU A 136 6.10 -0.87 0.54
N ILE A 137 7.17 -0.45 -0.15
CA ILE A 137 7.49 0.97 -0.30
C ILE A 137 6.38 1.71 -1.05
N LEU A 138 5.81 1.10 -2.09
CA LEU A 138 4.72 1.68 -2.89
C LEU A 138 3.37 1.73 -2.15
N LEU A 139 3.15 0.88 -1.14
CA LEU A 139 1.97 0.98 -0.26
C LEU A 139 1.95 2.26 0.58
N GLY A 140 3.13 2.86 0.80
CA GLY A 140 3.27 4.11 1.52
C GLY A 140 3.04 3.95 3.02
N GLU A 141 2.39 4.94 3.64
CA GLU A 141 2.28 5.04 5.09
C GLU A 141 0.82 5.33 5.49
N LEU A 142 0.34 4.62 6.52
CA LEU A 142 -0.97 4.86 7.10
C LEU A 142 -0.82 5.79 8.31
N HIS A 143 -1.25 7.04 8.14
CA HIS A 143 -1.28 8.03 9.20
C HIS A 143 -2.62 7.96 9.94
N ILE A 144 -2.58 7.69 11.24
CA ILE A 144 -3.76 7.64 12.11
C ILE A 144 -3.69 8.79 13.10
N LYS A 145 -4.80 9.53 13.22
CA LYS A 145 -4.96 10.60 14.19
C LYS A 145 -6.14 10.30 15.13
N MET A 146 -5.88 10.29 16.43
CA MET A 146 -6.91 10.23 17.46
C MET A 146 -7.60 11.59 17.56
N LYS A 147 -8.90 11.62 17.29
CA LYS A 147 -9.73 12.84 17.40
C LYS A 147 -10.63 12.85 18.63
N GLY A 148 -10.90 11.68 19.22
CA GLY A 148 -11.85 11.51 20.31
C GLY A 148 -12.75 10.29 20.10
N LEU A 149 -13.30 9.79 21.21
CA LEU A 149 -14.33 8.76 21.22
C LEU A 149 -15.71 9.38 21.04
N ILE A 150 -16.55 8.76 20.21
CA ILE A 150 -17.94 9.15 20.01
C ILE A 150 -18.81 7.89 19.94
N GLY A 151 -19.87 7.84 20.74
CA GLY A 151 -20.96 6.86 20.62
C GLY A 151 -20.63 5.40 20.95
N PHE A 152 -19.37 5.06 21.19
CA PHE A 152 -18.96 3.68 21.49
C PHE A 152 -19.05 3.34 22.99
N ALA A 153 -18.73 4.30 23.85
CA ALA A 153 -18.75 4.15 25.30
C ALA A 153 -19.49 5.33 25.94
N ARG A 154 -19.84 5.18 27.22
CA ARG A 154 -20.20 6.32 28.08
C ARG A 154 -19.04 7.32 28.06
N LEU A 155 -19.30 8.61 28.16
CA LEU A 155 -18.25 9.63 28.27
C LEU A 155 -18.67 10.58 29.38
N CYS A 156 -18.24 10.30 30.60
CA CYS A 156 -18.52 11.15 31.75
C CYS A 156 -17.24 11.70 32.37
N PRO A 157 -17.31 12.90 32.98
CA PRO A 157 -16.19 13.49 33.69
C PRO A 157 -15.49 12.51 34.64
N GLY A 158 -14.17 12.39 34.48
CA GLY A 158 -13.32 11.50 35.26
C GLY A 158 -13.14 10.10 34.66
N ASP A 159 -13.89 9.73 33.62
CA ASP A 159 -13.70 8.46 32.91
C ASP A 159 -12.30 8.40 32.28
N GLN A 160 -11.73 7.19 32.25
CA GLN A 160 -10.44 6.91 31.62
C GLN A 160 -10.60 5.79 30.59
N TYR A 161 -10.02 6.00 29.42
CA TYR A 161 -10.09 5.09 28.29
C TYR A 161 -8.71 4.67 27.83
N GLU A 162 -8.65 3.46 27.29
CA GLU A 162 -7.51 2.96 26.56
C GLU A 162 -7.96 2.45 25.19
N VAL A 163 -7.35 2.97 24.15
CA VAL A 163 -7.58 2.57 22.76
C VAL A 163 -6.33 1.86 22.25
N VAL A 164 -6.49 0.68 21.67
CA VAL A 164 -5.38 -0.05 21.06
C VAL A 164 -5.67 -0.26 19.59
N VAL A 165 -4.82 0.29 18.72
CA VAL A 165 -4.86 0.10 17.28
C VAL A 165 -3.72 -0.85 16.88
N ARG A 166 -4.00 -1.79 15.97
CA ARG A 166 -3.01 -2.77 15.51
C ARG A 166 -3.03 -2.86 13.99
N LEU A 167 -1.84 -2.85 13.38
CA LEU A 167 -1.65 -3.20 11.97
C LEU A 167 -0.53 -4.25 11.90
N GLY A 168 -0.92 -5.51 11.72
CA GLY A 168 0.01 -6.62 11.74
C GLY A 168 0.79 -6.72 13.06
N ARG A 169 2.11 -6.54 12.99
CA ARG A 169 3.01 -6.53 14.16
C ARG A 169 3.12 -5.17 14.85
N GLN A 170 2.65 -4.11 14.21
CA GLN A 170 2.66 -2.76 14.77
C GLN A 170 1.45 -2.59 15.69
N ARG A 171 1.67 -1.94 16.84
CA ARG A 171 0.65 -1.70 17.85
C ARG A 171 0.82 -0.30 18.42
N TRP A 172 -0.28 0.43 18.47
CA TRP A 172 -0.38 1.73 19.12
C TRP A 172 -1.37 1.65 20.28
N ARG A 173 -0.98 2.14 21.46
CA ARG A 173 -1.81 2.16 22.67
C ARG A 173 -1.92 3.61 23.12
N ILE A 174 -3.13 4.11 23.16
CA ILE A 174 -3.47 5.49 23.49
C ILE A 174 -4.29 5.46 24.77
N ARG A 175 -4.01 6.38 25.68
CA ARG A 175 -4.81 6.58 26.88
C ARG A 175 -5.41 7.96 26.87
N GLY A 176 -6.67 8.03 27.24
CA GLY A 176 -7.39 9.29 27.32
C GLY A 176 -8.25 9.41 28.55
N ARG A 177 -8.61 10.64 28.85
CA ARG A 177 -9.49 11.01 29.97
C ARG A 177 -10.57 11.95 29.49
N ILE A 178 -11.76 11.79 30.08
CA ILE A 178 -12.83 12.77 29.94
C ILE A 178 -12.68 13.79 31.07
N GLU A 179 -12.44 15.03 30.69
CA GLU A 179 -12.24 16.14 31.62
C GLU A 179 -13.56 16.62 32.23
N SER A 180 -13.47 17.52 33.21
CA SER A 180 -14.66 18.06 33.91
C SER A 180 -15.58 18.89 33.03
N ASP A 181 -15.07 19.40 31.91
CA ASP A 181 -15.80 20.18 30.91
C ASP A 181 -16.26 19.34 29.71
N ASP A 182 -16.27 18.00 29.85
CA ASP A 182 -16.57 17.01 28.81
C ASP A 182 -15.58 17.00 27.63
N SER A 183 -14.48 17.77 27.70
CA SER A 183 -13.39 17.66 26.73
C SER A 183 -12.63 16.35 26.90
N GLN A 184 -11.98 15.89 25.83
CA GLN A 184 -11.20 14.65 25.85
C GLN A 184 -9.72 14.98 25.71
N SER A 185 -8.90 14.47 26.62
CA SER A 185 -7.44 14.56 26.57
C SER A 185 -6.86 13.18 26.21
N TRP A 186 -5.81 13.14 25.38
CA TRP A 186 -5.15 11.90 24.92
C TRP A 186 -3.62 12.05 25.03
N ASP A 187 -2.92 10.98 25.43
CA ASP A 187 -1.46 11.02 25.65
C ASP A 187 -0.64 11.04 24.34
N GLU A 188 -1.12 10.38 23.30
CA GLU A 188 -0.56 10.43 21.93
C GLU A 188 -1.69 10.64 20.92
N GLU A 189 -1.57 11.63 20.03
CA GLU A 189 -2.63 11.95 19.06
C GLU A 189 -2.37 11.40 17.66
N GLU A 190 -1.13 11.10 17.31
CA GLU A 190 -0.75 10.72 15.94
C GLU A 190 0.18 9.51 15.94
N MET A 191 -0.04 8.60 14.99
CA MET A 191 0.81 7.44 14.76
C MET A 191 0.90 7.15 13.26
N VAL A 192 2.07 6.69 12.82
CA VAL A 192 2.30 6.24 11.45
C VAL A 192 2.52 4.73 11.46
N PHE A 193 1.76 4.02 10.62
CA PHE A 193 1.90 2.59 10.41
C PHE A 193 2.44 2.31 9.01
N LEU A 194 3.42 1.41 8.92
CA LEU A 194 3.98 0.94 7.66
C LEU A 194 3.29 -0.35 7.22
N PRO A 195 2.50 -0.35 6.13
CA PRO A 195 1.83 -1.56 5.67
C PRO A 195 2.85 -2.61 5.18
N HIS A 196 2.65 -3.87 5.58
CA HIS A 196 3.53 -4.98 5.18
C HIS A 196 2.75 -6.06 4.46
N ILE A 197 3.38 -6.72 3.49
CA ILE A 197 2.75 -7.75 2.67
C ILE A 197 2.44 -9.00 3.48
N GLN A 198 3.30 -9.37 4.42
CA GLN A 198 3.21 -10.63 5.18
C GLN A 198 2.35 -10.56 6.45
N HIS A 199 1.76 -9.41 6.76
CA HIS A 199 0.92 -9.25 7.94
C HIS A 199 -0.49 -8.84 7.52
N ASN A 200 -1.46 -9.73 7.77
CA ASN A 200 -2.86 -9.54 7.39
C ASN A 200 -3.34 -8.11 7.63
N PHE A 201 -3.93 -7.53 6.59
CA PHE A 201 -4.76 -6.34 6.65
C PHE A 201 -6.17 -6.75 7.09
N ASP A 202 -6.35 -7.00 8.38
CA ASP A 202 -7.70 -6.98 8.95
C ASP A 202 -7.97 -5.55 9.43
N ILE A 203 -8.81 -4.83 8.70
CA ILE A 203 -9.40 -3.54 9.13
C ILE A 203 -10.74 -3.83 9.80
#